data_AF-A0A938N2X1-F1
#
_entry.id   AF-A0A938N2X1-F1
#
_cell.length_a   1.000
_cell.length_b   1.000
_cell.length_c   1.000
_cell.angle_alpha   90.00
_cell.angle_beta   90.00
_cell.angle_gamma   90.00
#
_symmetry.space_group_name_H-M   'P 1'
#
loop_
_entity.id
_entity.type
_entity.pdbx_description
1 polymer ?
#
loop_
_entity_poly.entity_id
_entity_poly.type
_entity_poly.pdbx_seq_one_letter_code
_entity_poly.pdbx_strand_id
1 'polypeptide(L)'
;MRRTRPALLMLLAATSGVPAPLNAAGPARAEQPANYVKPDDRNAALAYWEHLGTIDAATEQKLRALDWKALDEASGGVPAALVEVTTDDLWVKAHGLVRASRLRKCNFELNYEAGPGALMPHLARMRLGGTILRAFARRAALEGNPARVGEYLAAMVRVGRHAADEPILISTLVGMAIANAAMGEAESLLRAGRMSPESRAEVLAALRDLPPRDPMGLRAAIEGERDVFLPWIDRASDDEKTMKELGAMLSQDERRGEFDALAAKGPAAVREDVAKAREPYALVLEAWDLPDARDRIEGIGARVEKGEFGVLARMLTPSYLKMVDNDRKFKGQLAATIDRLDGK
;
A
#
# COMPACT_ATOMS: atom_id res chain seq x y z
N MET A 1 50.59 -43.95 31.83
CA MET A 1 50.31 -42.88 32.82
C MET A 1 48.93 -42.31 32.53
N ARG A 2 47.93 -42.70 33.35
CA ARG A 2 46.52 -42.29 33.26
C ARG A 2 46.34 -41.00 34.05
N ARG A 3 45.77 -39.95 33.43
CA ARG A 3 45.37 -38.73 34.14
C ARG A 3 43.87 -38.76 34.44
N THR A 4 43.59 -38.50 35.71
CA THR A 4 42.33 -38.54 36.45
C THR A 4 41.44 -37.33 36.14
N ARG A 5 40.13 -37.54 36.08
CA ARG A 5 39.09 -36.49 36.01
C ARG A 5 38.74 -36.03 37.44
N PRO A 6 38.53 -34.73 37.71
CA PRO A 6 38.02 -34.28 39.00
C PRO A 6 36.48 -34.45 39.09
N ALA A 7 36.05 -34.58 40.34
CA ALA A 7 34.78 -35.12 40.76
C ALA A 7 33.60 -34.15 40.62
N LEU A 8 32.46 -34.77 40.36
CA LEU A 8 31.10 -34.24 40.36
C LEU A 8 30.70 -33.91 41.81
N LEU A 9 30.47 -32.63 42.14
CA LEU A 9 29.87 -32.23 43.42
C LEU A 9 28.35 -32.21 43.24
N MET A 10 27.67 -33.24 43.73
CA MET A 10 26.23 -33.24 43.94
C MET A 10 25.92 -32.45 45.21
N LEU A 11 25.23 -31.32 45.06
CA LEU A 11 24.63 -30.60 46.18
C LEU A 11 23.22 -31.20 46.44
N LEU A 12 23.09 -32.00 47.49
CA LEU A 12 21.79 -32.38 48.05
C LEU A 12 21.21 -31.17 48.80
N ALA A 13 20.21 -30.51 48.22
CA ALA A 13 19.38 -29.55 48.94
C ALA A 13 18.19 -30.29 49.58
N ALA A 14 18.20 -30.33 50.91
CA ALA A 14 17.11 -30.86 51.72
C ALA A 14 15.84 -30.01 51.53
N THR A 15 14.75 -30.63 51.09
CA THR A 15 13.43 -30.03 50.97
C THR A 15 12.74 -30.00 52.33
N SER A 16 12.94 -28.93 53.10
CA SER A 16 12.06 -28.60 54.23
C SER A 16 10.75 -28.04 53.68
N GLY A 17 9.71 -28.88 53.67
CA GLY A 17 8.35 -28.53 53.27
C GLY A 17 7.71 -27.57 54.26
N VAL A 18 7.71 -26.28 53.93
CA VAL A 18 6.76 -25.31 54.48
C VAL A 18 5.57 -25.29 53.52
N PRO A 19 4.35 -25.67 53.94
CA PRO A 19 3.16 -25.49 53.12
C PRO A 19 2.93 -23.99 52.95
N ALA A 20 3.30 -23.46 51.79
CA ALA A 20 2.90 -22.11 51.41
C ALA A 20 1.37 -22.07 51.35
N PRO A 21 0.70 -21.11 52.02
CA PRO A 21 -0.73 -20.98 51.92
C PRO A 21 -1.11 -20.72 50.46
N LEU A 22 -1.84 -21.68 49.87
CA LEU A 22 -2.55 -21.58 48.59
C LEU A 22 -3.69 -20.56 48.72
N ASN A 23 -3.35 -19.29 48.94
CA ASN A 23 -4.24 -18.14 48.80
C ASN A 23 -3.57 -17.14 47.87
N ALA A 24 -3.18 -17.61 46.68
CA ALA A 24 -2.79 -16.74 45.59
C ALA A 24 -4.07 -16.28 44.87
N ALA A 25 -4.78 -15.33 45.48
CA ALA A 25 -5.54 -14.38 44.67
C ALA A 25 -4.51 -13.76 43.72
N GLY A 26 -4.53 -14.19 42.44
CA GLY A 26 -3.61 -13.67 41.44
C GLY A 26 -3.64 -12.15 41.46
N PRO A 27 -2.50 -11.47 41.20
CA PRO A 27 -2.46 -10.01 41.23
C PRO A 27 -3.63 -9.47 40.41
N ALA A 28 -4.42 -8.60 41.03
CA ALA A 28 -5.57 -7.99 40.39
C ALA A 28 -5.11 -7.49 39.01
N ARG A 29 -5.77 -7.96 37.94
CA ARG A 29 -5.46 -7.50 36.58
C ARG A 29 -5.55 -5.99 36.61
N ALA A 30 -4.44 -5.31 36.35
CA ALA A 30 -4.42 -3.86 36.23
C ALA A 30 -5.52 -3.47 35.25
N GLU A 31 -6.42 -2.59 35.68
CA GLU A 31 -7.49 -2.08 34.84
C GLU A 31 -6.87 -1.43 33.61
N GLN A 32 -7.39 -1.79 32.43
CA GLN A 32 -6.94 -1.16 31.19
C GLN A 32 -7.39 0.31 31.18
N PRO A 33 -6.59 1.22 30.58
CA PRO A 33 -7.01 2.61 30.45
C PRO A 33 -8.31 2.71 29.64
N ALA A 34 -9.14 3.71 29.92
CA ALA A 34 -10.46 3.89 29.30
C ALA A 34 -10.43 3.91 27.75
N ASN A 35 -9.31 4.31 27.16
CA ASN A 35 -9.10 4.39 25.71
C ASN A 35 -8.23 3.25 25.15
N TYR A 36 -8.17 2.10 25.83
CA TYR A 36 -7.43 0.95 25.35
C TYR A 36 -8.03 0.40 24.06
N VAL A 37 -7.22 0.38 22.99
CA VAL A 37 -7.58 -0.25 21.72
C VAL A 37 -7.01 -1.67 21.70
N LYS A 38 -7.90 -2.66 21.54
CA LYS A 38 -7.51 -4.07 21.42
C LYS A 38 -6.57 -4.25 20.23
N PRO A 39 -5.60 -5.19 20.28
CA PRO A 39 -4.63 -5.38 19.21
C PRO A 39 -5.24 -5.52 17.80
N ASP A 40 -6.35 -6.24 17.66
CA ASP A 40 -7.04 -6.47 16.37
C ASP A 40 -7.75 -5.22 15.83
N ASP A 41 -8.05 -4.25 16.69
CA ASP A 41 -8.73 -3.01 16.34
C ASP A 41 -7.74 -1.85 16.09
N ARG A 42 -6.43 -2.10 16.22
CA ARG A 42 -5.40 -1.07 16.06
C ARG A 42 -5.26 -0.63 14.61
N ASN A 43 -5.07 0.66 14.43
CA ASN A 43 -4.87 1.28 13.13
C ASN A 43 -3.41 1.17 12.67
N ALA A 44 -3.17 0.52 11.53
CA ALA A 44 -1.86 0.37 10.91
C ALA A 44 -1.21 1.70 10.54
N ALA A 45 -2.00 2.74 10.22
CA ALA A 45 -1.47 4.06 9.86
C ALA A 45 -0.58 4.65 10.97
N LEU A 46 -0.98 4.50 12.24
CA LEU A 46 -0.19 4.96 13.39
C LEU A 46 1.11 4.17 13.54
N ALA A 47 1.05 2.86 13.36
CA ALA A 47 2.24 2.00 13.42
C ALA A 47 3.22 2.28 12.27
N TYR A 48 2.72 2.57 11.06
CA TYR A 48 3.55 3.03 9.97
C TYR A 48 4.18 4.38 10.26
N TRP A 49 3.42 5.33 10.81
CA TRP A 49 3.92 6.66 11.17
C TRP A 49 5.05 6.60 12.20
N GLU A 50 4.93 5.77 13.22
CA GLU A 50 5.96 5.55 14.25
C GLU A 50 7.32 5.18 13.65
N HIS A 51 7.32 4.31 12.63
CA HIS A 51 8.54 3.83 12.01
C HIS A 51 9.01 4.70 10.85
N LEU A 52 8.11 5.20 10.01
CA LEU A 52 8.47 5.95 8.80
C LEU A 52 8.70 7.45 9.06
N GLY A 53 8.03 8.01 10.07
CA GLY A 53 8.14 9.42 10.43
C GLY A 53 9.49 9.80 11.02
N THR A 54 10.28 8.82 11.46
CA THR A 54 11.60 9.00 12.08
C THR A 54 12.77 8.71 11.14
N ILE A 55 12.51 8.45 9.86
CA ILE A 55 13.56 8.24 8.86
C ILE A 55 14.07 9.60 8.38
N ASP A 56 15.38 9.84 8.53
CA ASP A 56 16.01 11.05 8.05
C ASP A 56 16.17 11.09 6.51
N ALA A 57 16.34 12.30 5.99
CA ALA A 57 16.45 12.53 4.55
C ALA A 57 17.71 11.89 3.93
N ALA A 58 18.79 11.72 4.69
CA ALA A 58 20.03 11.13 4.20
C ALA A 58 19.86 9.62 3.94
N THR A 59 19.22 8.93 4.88
CA THR A 59 18.85 7.51 4.75
C THR A 59 17.89 7.31 3.58
N GLU A 60 16.87 8.17 3.45
CA GLU A 60 15.95 8.14 2.32
C GLU A 60 16.67 8.35 0.97
N GLN A 61 17.61 9.30 0.90
CA GLN A 61 18.39 9.54 -0.31
C GLN A 61 19.25 8.33 -0.70
N LYS A 62 19.91 7.68 0.27
CA LYS A 62 20.71 6.47 0.01
C LYS A 62 19.86 5.31 -0.49
N LEU A 63 18.68 5.10 0.09
CA LEU A 63 17.72 4.09 -0.36
C LEU A 63 17.26 4.34 -1.80
N ARG A 64 17.01 5.60 -2.18
CA ARG A 64 16.64 5.98 -3.55
C ARG A 64 17.79 5.81 -4.54
N ALA A 65 19.03 5.92 -4.09
CA ALA A 65 20.23 5.80 -4.91
C ALA A 65 20.66 4.34 -5.15
N LEU A 66 19.98 3.34 -4.56
CA LEU A 66 20.29 1.94 -4.80
C LEU A 66 20.09 1.58 -6.29
N ASP A 67 21.14 1.03 -6.90
CA ASP A 67 21.07 0.42 -8.22
C ASP A 67 20.52 -1.01 -8.10
N TRP A 68 19.20 -1.15 -8.24
CA TRP A 68 18.52 -2.44 -8.16
C TRP A 68 19.00 -3.44 -9.22
N LYS A 69 19.45 -2.96 -10.39
CA LYS A 69 19.94 -3.84 -11.46
C LYS A 69 21.30 -4.41 -11.08
N ALA A 70 22.21 -3.59 -10.57
CA ALA A 70 23.49 -4.06 -10.05
C ALA A 70 23.31 -5.06 -8.89
N LEU A 71 22.28 -4.86 -8.05
CA LEU A 71 21.93 -5.81 -6.97
C LEU A 71 21.33 -7.14 -7.48
N ASP A 72 20.71 -7.16 -8.67
CA ASP A 72 20.26 -8.39 -9.33
C ASP A 72 21.43 -9.23 -9.88
N GLU A 73 22.48 -8.56 -10.35
CA GLU A 73 23.67 -9.21 -10.93
C GLU A 73 24.69 -9.65 -9.85
N ALA A 74 24.49 -9.25 -8.60
CA ALA A 74 25.36 -9.58 -7.49
C ALA A 74 25.36 -11.10 -7.18
N SER A 75 26.44 -11.76 -7.60
CA SER A 75 26.72 -13.18 -7.34
C SER A 75 27.68 -13.40 -6.15
N GLY A 76 28.40 -12.36 -5.73
CA GLY A 76 29.16 -12.33 -4.47
C GLY A 76 28.28 -12.03 -3.25
N GLY A 77 28.88 -11.98 -2.06
CA GLY A 77 28.18 -11.64 -0.80
C GLY A 77 27.49 -10.26 -0.82
N VAL A 78 26.99 -9.81 0.33
CA VAL A 78 26.15 -8.60 0.41
C VAL A 78 26.90 -7.36 -0.12
N PRO A 79 26.41 -6.68 -1.18
CA PRO A 79 27.04 -5.46 -1.71
C PRO A 79 27.13 -4.36 -0.66
N ALA A 80 28.25 -3.62 -0.65
CA ALA A 80 28.52 -2.57 0.34
C ALA A 80 27.41 -1.51 0.42
N ALA A 81 26.87 -1.09 -0.74
CA ALA A 81 25.76 -0.13 -0.80
C ALA A 81 24.50 -0.65 -0.07
N LEU A 82 24.24 -1.96 -0.11
CA LEU A 82 23.12 -2.56 0.59
C LEU A 82 23.37 -2.64 2.10
N VAL A 83 24.60 -2.97 2.51
CA VAL A 83 25.01 -2.96 3.93
C VAL A 83 24.87 -1.55 4.52
N GLU A 84 25.31 -0.53 3.79
CA GLU A 84 25.27 0.87 4.23
C GLU A 84 23.84 1.35 4.54
N VAL A 85 22.86 0.92 3.75
CA VAL A 85 21.46 1.35 3.95
C VAL A 85 20.68 0.44 4.89
N THR A 86 21.09 -0.81 5.11
CA THR A 86 20.35 -1.75 5.98
C THR A 86 20.95 -1.80 7.40
N THR A 87 21.13 -0.64 8.01
CA THR A 87 21.69 -0.50 9.37
C THR A 87 20.80 -1.15 10.44
N ASP A 88 21.35 -1.35 11.64
CA ASP A 88 20.59 -1.89 12.78
C ASP A 88 19.39 -1.02 13.17
N ASP A 89 19.53 0.31 13.08
CA ASP A 89 18.41 1.23 13.29
C ASP A 89 17.30 1.03 12.24
N LEU A 90 17.67 0.96 10.95
CA LEU A 90 16.69 0.71 9.90
C LEU A 90 16.08 -0.69 10.00
N TRP A 91 16.82 -1.67 10.54
CA TRP A 91 16.31 -3.02 10.79
C TRP A 91 15.15 -3.00 11.80
N VAL A 92 15.26 -2.22 12.88
CA VAL A 92 14.16 -2.03 13.86
C VAL A 92 12.92 -1.48 13.15
N LYS A 93 13.10 -0.49 12.27
CA LYS A 93 12.00 0.09 11.48
C LYS A 93 11.41 -0.94 10.52
N ALA A 94 12.22 -1.71 9.80
CA ALA A 94 11.76 -2.75 8.87
C ALA A 94 10.90 -3.81 9.58
N HIS A 95 11.33 -4.28 10.76
CA HIS A 95 10.55 -5.19 11.61
C HIS A 95 9.26 -4.55 12.12
N GLY A 96 9.31 -3.26 12.44
CA GLY A 96 8.14 -2.44 12.71
C GLY A 96 7.12 -2.44 11.57
N LEU A 97 7.58 -2.22 10.34
CA LEU A 97 6.74 -2.25 9.13
C LEU A 97 6.12 -3.63 8.90
N VAL A 98 6.89 -4.70 9.11
CA VAL A 98 6.35 -6.08 9.04
C VAL A 98 5.21 -6.25 10.03
N ARG A 99 5.37 -5.85 11.29
CA ARG A 99 4.30 -5.93 12.30
C ARG A 99 3.10 -5.07 11.93
N ALA A 100 3.32 -3.81 11.51
CA ALA A 100 2.27 -2.90 11.08
C ALA A 100 1.46 -3.48 9.90
N SER A 101 2.14 -4.13 8.95
CA SER A 101 1.50 -4.77 7.78
C SER A 101 0.55 -5.92 8.12
N ARG A 102 0.61 -6.47 9.34
CA ARG A 102 -0.27 -7.56 9.78
C ARG A 102 -1.57 -7.05 10.44
N LEU A 103 -1.67 -5.76 10.72
CA LEU A 103 -2.90 -5.16 11.24
C LEU A 103 -3.95 -5.10 10.13
N ARG A 104 -5.23 -5.31 10.47
CA ARG A 104 -6.31 -5.41 9.49
C ARG A 104 -6.85 -4.07 9.00
N LYS A 105 -6.72 -3.02 9.81
CA LYS A 105 -7.28 -1.70 9.55
C LYS A 105 -6.15 -0.73 9.28
N CYS A 106 -6.20 -0.03 8.15
CA CYS A 106 -5.33 1.12 7.87
C CYS A 106 -6.21 2.30 7.46
N ASN A 107 -6.14 3.40 8.20
CA ASN A 107 -6.86 4.63 7.88
C ASN A 107 -5.97 5.82 8.25
N PHE A 108 -5.58 6.64 7.27
CA PHE A 108 -4.73 7.81 7.50
C PHE A 108 -5.50 9.08 7.92
N GLU A 109 -6.83 8.98 8.07
CA GLU A 109 -7.73 10.04 8.49
C GLU A 109 -7.60 11.28 7.59
N LEU A 110 -7.63 11.06 6.27
CA LEU A 110 -7.50 12.11 5.28
C LEU A 110 -8.68 13.09 5.33
N ASN A 111 -8.37 14.38 5.14
CA ASN A 111 -9.35 15.45 4.99
C ASN A 111 -9.90 15.47 3.55
N TYR A 112 -10.83 14.56 3.24
CA TYR A 112 -11.45 14.51 1.92
C TYR A 112 -12.35 15.72 1.63
N GLU A 113 -12.74 16.48 2.64
CA GLU A 113 -13.47 17.73 2.51
C GLU A 113 -12.66 18.80 1.78
N ALA A 114 -11.34 18.66 1.72
CA ALA A 114 -10.47 19.48 0.87
C ALA A 114 -10.53 19.11 -0.63
N GLY A 115 -11.31 18.07 -1.00
CA GLY A 115 -11.52 17.66 -2.39
C GLY A 115 -10.21 17.30 -3.10
N PRO A 116 -9.97 17.79 -4.33
CA PRO A 116 -8.70 17.57 -5.04
C PRO A 116 -7.46 18.12 -4.31
N GLY A 117 -7.64 19.03 -3.36
CA GLY A 117 -6.57 19.60 -2.53
C GLY A 117 -6.19 18.75 -1.31
N ALA A 118 -6.86 17.61 -1.08
CA ALA A 118 -6.56 16.72 0.03
C ALA A 118 -5.10 16.24 -0.01
N LEU A 119 -4.32 16.60 1.02
CA LEU A 119 -2.92 16.21 1.11
C LEU A 119 -2.80 14.73 1.47
N MET A 120 -1.98 13.99 0.72
CA MET A 120 -1.72 12.56 0.92
C MET A 120 -0.24 12.28 1.22
N PRO A 121 0.36 12.89 2.26
CA PRO A 121 1.80 12.79 2.52
C PRO A 121 2.23 11.36 2.88
N HIS A 122 1.29 10.54 3.37
CA HIS A 122 1.54 9.15 3.72
C HIS A 122 1.93 8.30 2.51
N LEU A 123 1.48 8.61 1.29
CA LEU A 123 1.78 7.79 0.10
C LEU A 123 3.28 7.74 -0.22
N ALA A 124 3.99 8.86 -0.08
CA ALA A 124 5.44 8.90 -0.25
C ALA A 124 6.15 8.06 0.83
N ARG A 125 5.65 8.11 2.07
CA ARG A 125 6.17 7.31 3.18
C ARG A 125 5.91 5.81 2.97
N MET A 126 4.73 5.42 2.50
CA MET A 126 4.39 4.03 2.19
C MET A 126 5.30 3.47 1.08
N ARG A 127 5.57 4.25 0.02
CA ARG A 127 6.57 3.87 -1.00
C ARG A 127 7.95 3.66 -0.40
N LEU A 128 8.40 4.57 0.47
CA LEU A 128 9.67 4.42 1.19
C LEU A 128 9.69 3.14 2.03
N GLY A 129 8.60 2.82 2.73
CA GLY A 129 8.45 1.57 3.47
C GLY A 129 8.59 0.33 2.59
N GLY A 130 7.98 0.33 1.40
CA GLY A 130 8.17 -0.72 0.39
C GLY A 130 9.63 -0.86 -0.04
N THR A 131 10.32 0.26 -0.29
CA THR A 131 11.76 0.28 -0.64
C THR A 131 12.64 -0.30 0.47
N ILE A 132 12.35 0.02 1.73
CA ILE A 132 13.09 -0.50 2.90
C ILE A 132 12.91 -2.02 2.99
N LEU A 133 11.67 -2.50 2.94
CA LEU A 133 11.37 -3.93 2.99
C LEU A 133 12.05 -4.67 1.83
N ARG A 134 12.07 -4.10 0.62
CA ARG A 134 12.77 -4.65 -0.54
C ARG A 134 14.28 -4.79 -0.30
N ALA A 135 14.92 -3.74 0.24
CA ALA A 135 16.35 -3.77 0.56
C ALA A 135 16.68 -4.86 1.60
N PHE A 136 15.86 -5.00 2.63
CA PHE A 136 16.03 -6.05 3.64
C PHE A 136 15.74 -7.46 3.11
N ALA A 137 14.74 -7.64 2.22
CA ALA A 137 14.51 -8.90 1.53
C ALA A 137 15.74 -9.31 0.71
N ARG A 138 16.31 -8.37 -0.06
CA ARG A 138 17.51 -8.61 -0.86
C ARG A 138 18.71 -8.97 0.00
N ARG A 139 18.93 -8.25 1.10
CA ARG A 139 20.04 -8.55 2.03
C ARG A 139 19.87 -9.93 2.66
N ALA A 140 18.68 -10.25 3.15
CA ALA A 140 18.40 -11.55 3.74
C ALA A 140 18.66 -12.71 2.74
N ALA A 141 18.29 -12.53 1.48
CA ALA A 141 18.56 -13.48 0.41
C ALA A 141 20.07 -13.69 0.17
N LEU A 142 20.85 -12.61 0.17
CA LEU A 142 22.31 -12.63 -0.01
C LEU A 142 23.06 -13.20 1.20
N GLU A 143 22.51 -13.06 2.40
CA GLU A 143 23.04 -13.64 3.64
C GLU A 143 22.64 -15.12 3.83
N GLY A 144 21.87 -15.69 2.92
CA GLY A 144 21.38 -17.08 3.05
C GLY A 144 20.33 -17.25 4.15
N ASN A 145 19.55 -16.20 4.44
CA ASN A 145 18.42 -16.24 5.38
C ASN A 145 17.08 -16.18 4.63
N PRO A 146 16.67 -17.28 3.97
CA PRO A 146 15.48 -17.28 3.13
C PRO A 146 14.20 -16.98 3.93
N ALA A 147 14.08 -17.44 5.18
CA ALA A 147 12.88 -17.21 5.98
C ALA A 147 12.50 -15.72 6.09
N ARG A 148 13.49 -14.83 6.26
CA ARG A 148 13.25 -13.38 6.29
C ARG A 148 12.86 -12.79 4.93
N VAL A 149 13.25 -13.43 3.82
CA VAL A 149 12.86 -13.01 2.47
C VAL A 149 11.34 -13.08 2.33
N GLY A 150 10.75 -14.21 2.71
CA GLY A 150 9.29 -14.40 2.67
C GLY A 150 8.56 -13.34 3.48
N GLU A 151 9.00 -13.12 4.72
CA GLU A 151 8.40 -12.16 5.64
C GLU A 151 8.39 -10.72 5.10
N TYR A 152 9.52 -10.25 4.56
CA TYR A 152 9.63 -8.89 4.02
C TYR A 152 8.82 -8.70 2.74
N LEU A 153 8.86 -9.66 1.81
CA LEU A 153 8.11 -9.57 0.56
C LEU A 153 6.59 -9.66 0.80
N ALA A 154 6.15 -10.54 1.70
CA ALA A 154 4.75 -10.61 2.12
C ALA A 154 4.30 -9.31 2.80
N ALA A 155 5.16 -8.70 3.61
CA ALA A 155 4.89 -7.38 4.19
C ALA A 155 4.76 -6.29 3.12
N MET A 156 5.58 -6.31 2.05
CA MET A 156 5.43 -5.35 0.95
C MET A 156 4.07 -5.47 0.26
N VAL A 157 3.58 -6.69 0.00
CA VAL A 157 2.25 -6.90 -0.60
C VAL A 157 1.16 -6.28 0.28
N ARG A 158 1.21 -6.52 1.60
CA ARG A 158 0.24 -5.96 2.55
C ARG A 158 0.36 -4.44 2.72
N VAL A 159 1.57 -3.88 2.71
CA VAL A 159 1.80 -2.42 2.67
C VAL A 159 1.20 -1.82 1.41
N GLY A 160 1.38 -2.47 0.25
CA GLY A 160 0.77 -2.08 -1.01
C GLY A 160 -0.76 -2.06 -0.90
N ARG A 161 -1.34 -3.10 -0.31
CA ARG A 161 -2.79 -3.17 -0.05
C ARG A 161 -3.27 -2.02 0.86
N HIS A 162 -2.63 -1.78 1.99
CA HIS A 162 -2.97 -0.67 2.88
C HIS A 162 -2.85 0.70 2.21
N ALA A 163 -1.83 0.91 1.37
CA ALA A 163 -1.71 2.14 0.60
C ALA A 163 -2.83 2.31 -0.44
N ALA A 164 -3.44 1.21 -0.90
CA ALA A 164 -4.53 1.18 -1.86
C ALA A 164 -5.93 1.15 -1.25
N ASP A 165 -6.06 1.04 0.09
CA ASP A 165 -7.36 0.97 0.76
C ASP A 165 -8.08 2.33 0.81
N GLU A 166 -7.37 3.43 0.53
CA GLU A 166 -7.94 4.76 0.41
C GLU A 166 -8.70 4.89 -0.94
N PRO A 167 -9.91 5.47 -0.98
CA PRO A 167 -10.79 5.48 -2.14
C PRO A 167 -10.42 6.59 -3.14
N ILE A 168 -9.13 6.76 -3.44
CA ILE A 168 -8.61 7.76 -4.39
C ILE A 168 -7.62 7.08 -5.32
N LEU A 169 -7.66 7.39 -6.62
CA LEU A 169 -6.89 6.67 -7.63
C LEU A 169 -5.38 6.66 -7.36
N ILE A 170 -4.83 7.80 -6.93
CA ILE A 170 -3.38 7.89 -6.67
C ILE A 170 -2.94 6.92 -5.57
N SER A 171 -3.79 6.66 -4.58
CA SER A 171 -3.54 5.70 -3.51
C SER A 171 -3.46 4.27 -4.06
N THR A 172 -4.43 3.87 -4.88
CA THR A 172 -4.37 2.60 -5.63
C THR A 172 -3.11 2.46 -6.47
N LEU A 173 -2.74 3.49 -7.25
CA LEU A 173 -1.54 3.44 -8.10
C LEU A 173 -0.25 3.28 -7.28
N VAL A 174 -0.18 3.91 -6.10
CA VAL A 174 0.92 3.73 -5.16
C VAL A 174 0.94 2.30 -4.63
N GLY A 175 -0.20 1.76 -4.20
CA GLY A 175 -0.30 0.40 -3.70
C GLY A 175 0.10 -0.66 -4.74
N MET A 176 -0.40 -0.52 -5.97
CA MET A 176 0.01 -1.33 -7.12
C MET A 176 1.52 -1.28 -7.37
N ALA A 177 2.13 -0.09 -7.29
CA ALA A 177 3.57 0.05 -7.51
C ALA A 177 4.38 -0.72 -6.45
N ILE A 178 3.97 -0.66 -5.18
CA ILE A 178 4.61 -1.40 -4.07
C ILE A 178 4.44 -2.91 -4.27
N ALA A 179 3.23 -3.37 -4.59
CA ALA A 179 2.95 -4.79 -4.83
C ALA A 179 3.69 -5.33 -6.08
N ASN A 180 3.74 -4.57 -7.17
CA ASN A 180 4.52 -4.92 -8.36
C ASN A 180 6.02 -5.02 -8.05
N ALA A 181 6.55 -4.12 -7.22
CA ALA A 181 7.94 -4.22 -6.76
C ALA A 181 8.17 -5.50 -5.95
N ALA A 182 7.22 -5.89 -5.09
CA ALA A 182 7.29 -7.14 -4.33
C ALA A 182 7.27 -8.38 -5.24
N MET A 183 6.36 -8.41 -6.23
CA MET A 183 6.26 -9.52 -7.19
C MET A 183 7.53 -9.62 -8.06
N GLY A 184 8.00 -8.50 -8.62
CA GLY A 184 9.24 -8.50 -9.41
C GLY A 184 10.47 -8.93 -8.61
N GLU A 185 10.55 -8.53 -7.34
CA GLU A 185 11.60 -8.97 -6.42
C GLU A 185 11.50 -10.46 -6.11
N ALA A 186 10.30 -10.97 -5.80
CA ALA A 186 10.07 -12.40 -5.55
C ALA A 186 10.49 -13.25 -6.75
N GLU A 187 10.12 -12.84 -7.97
CA GLU A 187 10.49 -13.54 -9.19
C GLU A 187 12.01 -13.50 -9.45
N SER A 188 12.67 -12.38 -9.17
CA SER A 188 14.13 -12.26 -9.29
C SER A 188 14.83 -13.23 -8.34
N LEU A 189 14.43 -13.23 -7.07
CA LEU A 189 15.01 -14.11 -6.04
C LEU A 189 14.68 -15.59 -6.29
N LEU A 190 13.50 -15.90 -6.84
CA LEU A 190 13.13 -17.25 -7.26
C LEU A 190 14.05 -17.76 -8.36
N ARG A 191 14.27 -16.97 -9.44
CA ARG A 191 15.18 -17.34 -10.53
C ARG A 191 16.62 -17.52 -10.05
N ALA A 192 17.04 -16.74 -9.08
CA ALA A 192 18.37 -16.86 -8.46
C ALA A 192 18.50 -18.05 -7.50
N GLY A 193 17.44 -18.84 -7.27
CA GLY A 193 17.44 -19.94 -6.32
C GLY A 193 17.57 -19.50 -4.86
N ARG A 194 17.18 -18.25 -4.54
CA ARG A 194 17.35 -17.63 -3.21
C ARG A 194 16.08 -17.64 -2.35
N MET A 195 15.04 -18.34 -2.78
CA MET A 195 13.81 -18.53 -2.00
C MET A 195 13.70 -19.97 -1.52
N SER A 196 13.46 -20.17 -0.21
CA SER A 196 13.08 -21.48 0.31
C SER A 196 11.61 -21.80 0.00
N PRO A 197 11.18 -23.07 0.12
CA PRO A 197 9.75 -23.43 0.05
C PRO A 197 8.87 -22.63 1.01
N GLU A 198 9.31 -22.42 2.25
CA GLU A 198 8.57 -21.68 3.28
C GLU A 198 8.43 -20.20 2.90
N SER A 199 9.49 -19.61 2.35
CA SER A 199 9.51 -18.22 1.90
C SER A 199 8.53 -18.00 0.75
N ARG A 200 8.49 -18.95 -0.20
CA ARG A 200 7.51 -18.94 -1.31
C ARG A 200 6.09 -19.05 -0.78
N ALA A 201 5.84 -19.96 0.16
CA ALA A 201 4.53 -20.15 0.76
C ALA A 201 4.02 -18.88 1.47
N GLU A 202 4.89 -18.16 2.18
CA GLU A 202 4.52 -16.91 2.85
C GLU A 202 4.14 -15.80 1.86
N VAL A 203 4.91 -15.63 0.78
CA VAL A 203 4.58 -14.66 -0.29
C VAL A 203 3.29 -15.07 -1.01
N LEU A 204 3.12 -16.35 -1.35
CA LEU A 204 1.91 -16.88 -1.96
C LEU A 204 0.67 -16.62 -1.09
N ALA A 205 0.78 -16.82 0.22
CA ALA A 205 -0.32 -16.53 1.14
C ALA A 205 -0.72 -15.06 1.07
N ALA A 206 0.24 -14.13 1.09
CA ALA A 206 -0.06 -12.70 0.99
C ALA A 206 -0.64 -12.29 -0.38
N LEU A 207 -0.17 -12.87 -1.48
CA LEU A 207 -0.70 -12.59 -2.82
C LEU A 207 -2.12 -13.14 -3.01
N ARG A 208 -2.42 -14.32 -2.44
CA ARG A 208 -3.75 -14.96 -2.50
C ARG A 208 -4.77 -14.32 -1.57
N ASP A 209 -4.32 -13.62 -0.53
CA ASP A 209 -5.17 -12.86 0.40
C ASP A 209 -5.71 -11.56 -0.24
N LEU A 210 -5.11 -11.11 -1.36
CA LEU A 210 -5.64 -9.96 -2.10
C LEU A 210 -7.05 -10.26 -2.64
N PRO A 211 -7.99 -9.28 -2.61
CA PRO A 211 -9.33 -9.48 -3.13
C PRO A 211 -9.30 -9.89 -4.62
N PRO A 212 -9.96 -10.99 -5.03
CA PRO A 212 -9.81 -11.53 -6.38
C PRO A 212 -10.39 -10.60 -7.46
N ARG A 213 -11.46 -9.86 -7.13
CA ARG A 213 -12.14 -8.97 -8.08
C ARG A 213 -11.46 -7.61 -8.22
N ASP A 214 -10.94 -7.06 -7.14
CA ASP A 214 -10.31 -5.73 -7.12
C ASP A 214 -9.08 -5.72 -6.19
N PRO A 215 -7.97 -6.37 -6.59
CA PRO A 215 -6.83 -6.62 -5.71
C PRO A 215 -6.24 -5.36 -5.08
N MET A 216 -6.27 -4.25 -5.82
CA MET A 216 -5.68 -2.97 -5.42
C MET A 216 -6.72 -1.83 -5.36
N GLY A 217 -8.02 -2.14 -5.30
CA GLY A 217 -9.05 -1.13 -5.05
C GLY A 217 -9.26 -0.14 -6.20
N LEU A 218 -8.92 -0.49 -7.44
CA LEU A 218 -9.00 0.44 -8.57
C LEU A 218 -10.45 0.77 -8.93
N ARG A 219 -11.33 -0.23 -8.85
CA ARG A 219 -12.77 -0.02 -9.01
C ARG A 219 -13.32 0.83 -7.86
N ALA A 220 -12.91 0.52 -6.62
CA ALA A 220 -13.29 1.29 -5.44
C ALA A 220 -12.79 2.76 -5.50
N ALA A 221 -11.61 3.00 -6.07
CA ALA A 221 -11.08 4.35 -6.26
C ALA A 221 -11.92 5.18 -7.25
N ILE A 222 -12.45 4.57 -8.31
CA ILE A 222 -13.37 5.25 -9.25
C ILE A 222 -14.66 5.65 -8.53
N GLU A 223 -15.22 4.76 -7.71
CA GLU A 223 -16.39 5.07 -6.86
C GLU A 223 -16.07 6.21 -5.88
N GLY A 224 -14.90 6.14 -5.24
CA GLY A 224 -14.44 7.14 -4.29
C GLY A 224 -14.20 8.52 -4.90
N GLU A 225 -13.55 8.61 -6.06
CA GLU A 225 -13.35 9.89 -6.74
C GLU A 225 -14.68 10.53 -7.16
N ARG A 226 -15.65 9.72 -7.63
CA ARG A 226 -17.02 10.20 -7.87
C ARG A 226 -17.64 10.79 -6.62
N ASP A 227 -17.51 10.09 -5.49
CA ASP A 227 -18.20 10.42 -4.25
C ASP A 227 -17.49 11.51 -3.43
N VAL A 228 -16.20 11.74 -3.67
CA VAL A 228 -15.41 12.81 -3.05
C VAL A 228 -15.43 14.07 -3.91
N PHE A 229 -15.09 13.97 -5.20
CA PHE A 229 -14.87 15.16 -6.03
C PHE A 229 -16.18 15.80 -6.50
N LEU A 230 -17.17 15.03 -6.95
CA LEU A 230 -18.39 15.63 -7.49
C LEU A 230 -19.19 16.41 -6.43
N PRO A 231 -19.42 15.88 -5.20
CA PRO A 231 -20.04 16.67 -4.14
C PRO A 231 -19.18 17.86 -3.69
N TRP A 232 -17.85 17.76 -3.78
CA TRP A 232 -16.98 18.88 -3.47
C TRP A 232 -17.11 20.01 -4.50
N ILE A 233 -17.15 19.69 -5.80
CA ILE A 233 -17.37 20.69 -6.87
C ILE A 233 -18.74 21.35 -6.74
N ASP A 234 -19.78 20.57 -6.44
CA ASP A 234 -21.13 21.08 -6.18
C ASP A 234 -21.13 22.16 -5.08
N ARG A 235 -20.52 21.87 -3.92
CA ARG A 235 -20.36 22.85 -2.83
C ARG A 235 -19.46 24.03 -3.21
N ALA A 236 -18.35 23.75 -3.88
CA ALA A 236 -17.41 24.78 -4.34
C ALA A 236 -18.07 25.77 -5.30
N SER A 237 -19.09 25.35 -6.04
CA SER A 237 -19.80 26.21 -6.99
C SER A 237 -20.43 27.46 -6.35
N ASP A 238 -20.68 27.46 -5.04
CA ASP A 238 -21.19 28.60 -4.29
C ASP A 238 -20.11 29.60 -3.84
N ASP A 239 -18.81 29.24 -3.99
CA ASP A 239 -17.67 30.09 -3.63
C ASP A 239 -16.80 30.39 -4.86
N GLU A 240 -16.87 31.64 -5.35
CA GLU A 240 -16.09 32.11 -6.50
C GLU A 240 -14.58 31.88 -6.31
N LYS A 241 -14.08 32.03 -5.09
CA LYS A 241 -12.66 31.83 -4.79
C LYS A 241 -12.28 30.35 -4.97
N THR A 242 -13.05 29.43 -4.39
CA THR A 242 -12.80 27.99 -4.55
C THR A 242 -12.92 27.54 -6.00
N MET A 243 -13.86 28.09 -6.77
CA MET A 243 -13.97 27.79 -8.20
C MET A 243 -12.78 28.31 -9.02
N LYS A 244 -12.23 29.48 -8.67
CA LYS A 244 -10.97 29.97 -9.26
C LYS A 244 -9.79 29.06 -8.92
N GLU A 245 -9.70 28.61 -7.67
CA GLU A 245 -8.65 27.68 -7.23
C GLU A 245 -8.75 26.32 -7.95
N LEU A 246 -9.95 25.73 -8.01
CA LEU A 246 -10.23 24.52 -8.80
C LEU A 246 -9.80 24.74 -10.25
N GLY A 247 -10.18 25.87 -10.82
CA GLY A 247 -9.78 26.25 -12.15
C GLY A 247 -8.26 26.29 -12.34
N ALA A 248 -7.53 26.90 -11.40
CA ALA A 248 -6.07 26.94 -11.44
C ALA A 248 -5.44 25.54 -11.31
N MET A 249 -6.03 24.62 -10.55
CA MET A 249 -5.58 23.22 -10.48
C MET A 249 -5.73 22.51 -11.83
N LEU A 250 -6.74 22.88 -12.61
CA LEU A 250 -6.98 22.39 -13.97
C LEU A 250 -6.18 23.18 -15.04
N SER A 251 -5.25 24.07 -14.66
CA SER A 251 -4.51 24.95 -15.58
C SER A 251 -3.62 24.22 -16.60
N GLN A 252 -3.27 22.96 -16.34
CA GLN A 252 -2.53 22.12 -17.28
C GLN A 252 -3.44 21.40 -18.27
N ASP A 253 -4.76 21.53 -18.13
CA ASP A 253 -5.75 20.94 -19.02
C ASP A 253 -6.08 21.91 -20.16
N GLU A 254 -5.96 21.45 -21.40
CA GLU A 254 -6.32 22.21 -22.60
C GLU A 254 -7.80 22.66 -22.59
N ARG A 255 -8.64 22.01 -21.78
CA ARG A 255 -10.08 22.27 -21.61
C ARG A 255 -10.38 23.33 -20.56
N ARG A 256 -9.36 23.99 -19.99
CA ARG A 256 -9.51 25.06 -19.00
C ARG A 256 -10.56 26.10 -19.39
N GLY A 257 -10.56 26.52 -20.66
CA GLY A 257 -11.50 27.52 -21.18
C GLY A 257 -12.96 27.06 -21.17
N GLU A 258 -13.23 25.76 -21.36
CA GLU A 258 -14.57 25.20 -21.28
C GLU A 258 -15.12 25.24 -19.85
N PHE A 259 -14.26 24.94 -18.87
CA PHE A 259 -14.61 25.05 -17.46
C PHE A 259 -14.87 26.49 -17.04
N ASP A 260 -14.02 27.44 -17.47
CA ASP A 260 -14.24 28.85 -17.17
C ASP A 260 -15.56 29.35 -17.78
N ALA A 261 -15.91 28.90 -18.99
CA ALA A 261 -17.19 29.19 -19.61
C ALA A 261 -18.37 28.54 -18.86
N LEU A 262 -18.21 27.35 -18.31
CA LEU A 262 -19.21 26.72 -17.44
C LEU A 262 -19.38 27.51 -16.14
N ALA A 263 -18.29 27.83 -15.45
CA ALA A 263 -18.30 28.58 -14.19
C ALA A 263 -18.91 29.98 -14.35
N ALA A 264 -18.66 30.66 -15.47
CA ALA A 264 -19.24 31.96 -15.80
C ALA A 264 -20.78 31.94 -15.94
N LYS A 265 -21.39 30.77 -16.20
CA LYS A 265 -22.86 30.60 -16.22
C LYS A 265 -23.47 30.52 -14.82
N GLY A 266 -22.64 30.49 -13.77
CA GLY A 266 -23.04 30.51 -12.37
C GLY A 266 -23.27 29.13 -11.75
N PRO A 267 -23.54 29.08 -10.43
CA PRO A 267 -23.55 27.84 -9.65
C PRO A 267 -24.54 26.80 -10.19
N ALA A 268 -25.74 27.21 -10.58
CA ALA A 268 -26.78 26.30 -11.09
C ALA A 268 -26.32 25.49 -12.32
N ALA A 269 -25.58 26.11 -13.24
CA ALA A 269 -25.04 25.43 -14.42
C ALA A 269 -23.96 24.41 -14.02
N VAL A 270 -23.09 24.75 -13.07
CA VAL A 270 -22.08 23.83 -12.53
C VAL A 270 -22.74 22.61 -11.88
N ARG A 271 -23.78 22.81 -11.07
CA ARG A 271 -24.52 21.70 -10.43
C ARG A 271 -25.20 20.78 -11.43
N GLU A 272 -25.79 21.34 -12.48
CA GLU A 272 -26.36 20.55 -13.57
C GLU A 272 -25.28 19.68 -14.25
N ASP A 273 -24.10 20.26 -14.49
CA ASP A 273 -22.97 19.55 -15.09
C ASP A 273 -22.41 18.47 -14.15
N VAL A 274 -22.36 18.73 -12.85
CA VAL A 274 -22.01 17.73 -11.82
C VAL A 274 -22.98 16.54 -11.86
N ALA A 275 -24.28 16.79 -12.01
CA ALA A 275 -25.28 15.73 -12.08
C ALA A 275 -25.05 14.84 -13.33
N LYS A 276 -24.75 15.44 -14.48
CA LYS A 276 -24.41 14.72 -15.71
C LYS A 276 -23.10 13.92 -15.57
N ALA A 277 -22.09 14.51 -14.92
CA ALA A 277 -20.80 13.88 -14.74
C ALA A 277 -20.83 12.61 -13.88
N ARG A 278 -21.90 12.33 -13.12
CA ARG A 278 -22.07 11.07 -12.38
C ARG A 278 -22.31 9.86 -13.27
N GLU A 279 -23.01 10.05 -14.39
CA GLU A 279 -23.42 8.97 -15.29
C GLU A 279 -22.23 8.17 -15.87
N PRO A 280 -21.16 8.79 -16.42
CA PRO A 280 -20.05 8.04 -16.97
C PRO A 280 -19.32 7.19 -15.91
N TYR A 281 -19.23 7.64 -14.64
CA TYR A 281 -18.71 6.79 -13.57
C TYR A 281 -19.57 5.52 -13.38
N ALA A 282 -20.89 5.67 -13.33
CA ALA A 282 -21.80 4.52 -13.18
C ALA A 282 -21.66 3.53 -14.35
N LEU A 283 -21.67 4.03 -15.58
CA LEU A 283 -21.50 3.21 -16.79
C LEU A 283 -20.16 2.47 -16.81
N VAL A 284 -19.08 3.11 -16.37
CA VAL A 284 -17.75 2.48 -16.28
C VAL A 284 -17.73 1.38 -15.23
N LEU A 285 -18.33 1.62 -14.06
CA LEU A 285 -18.40 0.64 -12.98
C LEU A 285 -19.28 -0.57 -13.33
N GLU A 286 -20.35 -0.36 -14.09
CA GLU A 286 -21.20 -1.42 -14.64
C GLU A 286 -20.44 -2.24 -15.70
N ALA A 287 -19.68 -1.55 -16.55
CA ALA A 287 -18.89 -2.20 -17.60
C ALA A 287 -17.67 -2.96 -17.06
N TRP A 288 -17.12 -2.56 -15.90
CA TRP A 288 -15.78 -2.94 -15.40
C TRP A 288 -15.45 -4.43 -15.48
N ASP A 289 -16.38 -5.28 -15.07
CA ASP A 289 -16.16 -6.74 -14.95
C ASP A 289 -16.70 -7.53 -16.14
N LEU A 290 -17.19 -6.86 -17.19
CA LEU A 290 -17.70 -7.52 -18.38
C LEU A 290 -16.56 -8.05 -19.26
N PRO A 291 -16.74 -9.16 -19.99
CA PRO A 291 -15.72 -9.69 -20.91
C PRO A 291 -15.26 -8.66 -21.95
N ASP A 292 -16.17 -7.80 -22.39
CA ASP A 292 -15.97 -6.71 -23.35
C ASP A 292 -15.78 -5.33 -22.68
N ALA A 293 -15.37 -5.29 -21.39
CA ALA A 293 -15.26 -4.04 -20.64
C ALA A 293 -14.35 -2.99 -21.32
N ARG A 294 -13.35 -3.43 -22.10
CA ARG A 294 -12.45 -2.52 -22.83
C ARG A 294 -13.25 -1.69 -23.82
N ASP A 295 -13.95 -2.38 -24.72
CA ASP A 295 -14.69 -1.77 -25.83
C ASP A 295 -15.85 -0.91 -25.31
N ARG A 296 -16.51 -1.35 -24.23
CA ARG A 296 -17.55 -0.56 -23.56
C ARG A 296 -17.00 0.73 -22.95
N ILE A 297 -15.90 0.65 -22.22
CA ILE A 297 -15.29 1.82 -21.56
C ILE A 297 -14.67 2.77 -22.58
N GLU A 298 -14.11 2.25 -23.67
CA GLU A 298 -13.69 3.07 -24.81
C GLU A 298 -14.88 3.79 -25.46
N GLY A 299 -16.01 3.11 -25.65
CA GLY A 299 -17.25 3.73 -26.13
C GLY A 299 -17.78 4.82 -25.18
N ILE A 300 -17.73 4.59 -23.87
CA ILE A 300 -18.08 5.61 -22.86
C ILE A 300 -17.11 6.80 -22.94
N GLY A 301 -15.81 6.55 -23.06
CA GLY A 301 -14.80 7.59 -23.27
C GLY A 301 -15.07 8.42 -24.52
N ALA A 302 -15.44 7.80 -25.64
CA ALA A 302 -15.79 8.53 -26.86
C ALA A 302 -17.04 9.42 -26.68
N ARG A 303 -18.03 8.97 -25.89
CA ARG A 303 -19.23 9.77 -25.54
C ARG A 303 -18.88 10.93 -24.61
N VAL A 304 -18.01 10.69 -23.62
CA VAL A 304 -17.41 11.74 -22.78
C VAL A 304 -16.74 12.79 -23.66
N GLU A 305 -15.83 12.40 -24.55
CA GLU A 305 -15.09 13.33 -25.41
C GLU A 305 -15.99 14.19 -26.30
N LYS A 306 -17.13 13.67 -26.74
CA LYS A 306 -18.16 14.43 -27.48
C LYS A 306 -18.96 15.41 -26.61
N GLY A 307 -18.77 15.40 -25.29
CA GLY A 307 -19.47 16.26 -24.34
C GLY A 307 -20.85 15.76 -23.93
N GLU A 308 -21.21 14.50 -24.20
CA GLU A 308 -22.54 13.95 -23.88
C GLU A 308 -22.86 14.03 -22.38
N PHE A 309 -21.85 14.02 -21.53
CA PHE A 309 -21.97 14.03 -20.06
C PHE A 309 -21.53 15.35 -19.40
N GLY A 310 -21.37 16.42 -20.19
CA GLY A 310 -20.94 17.72 -19.68
C GLY A 310 -19.43 17.96 -19.68
N VAL A 311 -19.04 19.17 -19.27
CA VAL A 311 -17.64 19.64 -19.26
C VAL A 311 -16.84 18.94 -18.17
N LEU A 312 -17.41 18.82 -16.97
CA LEU A 312 -16.77 18.17 -15.83
C LEU A 312 -16.45 16.71 -16.09
N ALA A 313 -17.34 15.98 -16.78
CA ALA A 313 -17.06 14.61 -17.21
C ALA A 313 -15.80 14.57 -18.08
N ARG A 314 -15.69 15.44 -19.09
CA ARG A 314 -14.52 15.50 -19.97
C ARG A 314 -13.22 15.77 -19.23
N MET A 315 -13.24 16.53 -18.14
CA MET A 315 -12.03 16.84 -17.38
C MET A 315 -11.65 15.74 -16.41
N LEU A 316 -12.63 15.15 -15.71
CA LEU A 316 -12.38 14.23 -14.60
C LEU A 316 -12.22 12.77 -15.03
N THR A 317 -12.68 12.41 -16.23
CA THR A 317 -12.79 11.02 -16.67
C THR A 317 -11.85 10.50 -17.79
N PRO A 318 -10.87 11.24 -18.34
CA PRO A 318 -10.18 10.82 -19.57
C PRO A 318 -9.26 9.60 -19.42
N SER A 319 -9.11 9.05 -18.20
CA SER A 319 -8.15 7.96 -17.91
C SER A 319 -8.78 6.59 -17.64
N TYR A 320 -10.10 6.41 -17.77
CA TYR A 320 -10.73 5.12 -17.43
C TYR A 320 -10.22 3.92 -18.23
N LEU A 321 -9.95 4.09 -19.53
CA LEU A 321 -9.40 2.99 -20.33
C LEU A 321 -8.02 2.54 -19.81
N LYS A 322 -7.16 3.51 -19.46
CA LYS A 322 -5.84 3.25 -18.87
C LYS A 322 -5.96 2.57 -17.49
N MET A 323 -6.98 2.93 -16.72
CA MET A 323 -7.28 2.31 -15.43
C MET A 323 -7.64 0.82 -15.57
N VAL A 324 -8.51 0.47 -16.52
CA VAL A 324 -8.86 -0.92 -16.83
C VAL A 324 -7.64 -1.70 -17.30
N ASP A 325 -6.83 -1.11 -18.18
CA ASP A 325 -5.61 -1.74 -18.68
C ASP A 325 -4.59 -2.00 -17.56
N ASN A 326 -4.46 -1.05 -16.64
CA ASN A 326 -3.62 -1.20 -15.45
C ASN A 326 -4.12 -2.31 -14.52
N ASP A 327 -5.44 -2.39 -14.27
CA ASP A 327 -6.04 -3.45 -13.46
C ASP A 327 -5.82 -4.84 -14.08
N ARG A 328 -6.12 -4.99 -15.38
CA ARG A 328 -5.88 -6.25 -16.11
C ARG A 328 -4.41 -6.64 -16.13
N LYS A 329 -3.51 -5.68 -16.40
CA LYS A 329 -2.07 -5.91 -16.36
C LYS A 329 -1.64 -6.39 -14.98
N PHE A 330 -2.10 -5.74 -13.92
CA PHE A 330 -1.80 -6.13 -12.55
C PHE A 330 -2.32 -7.53 -12.22
N LYS A 331 -3.59 -7.83 -12.54
CA LYS A 331 -4.18 -9.17 -12.35
C LYS A 331 -3.42 -10.26 -13.12
N GLY A 332 -3.02 -9.98 -14.36
CA GLY A 332 -2.20 -10.89 -15.15
C GLY A 332 -0.82 -11.14 -14.53
N GLN A 333 -0.15 -10.07 -14.06
CA GLN A 333 1.13 -10.18 -13.35
C GLN A 333 1.00 -10.94 -12.02
N LEU A 334 -0.08 -10.69 -11.27
CA LEU A 334 -0.40 -11.38 -10.03
C LEU A 334 -0.59 -12.89 -10.27
N ALA A 335 -1.43 -13.26 -11.24
CA ALA A 335 -1.67 -14.66 -11.60
C ALA A 335 -0.37 -15.36 -12.03
N ALA A 336 0.40 -14.73 -12.93
CA ALA A 336 1.67 -15.29 -13.39
C ALA A 336 2.71 -15.44 -12.26
N THR A 337 2.75 -14.49 -11.32
CA THR A 337 3.65 -14.57 -10.15
C THR A 337 3.23 -15.73 -9.24
N ILE A 338 1.93 -15.90 -9.01
CA ILE A 338 1.38 -17.00 -8.21
C ILE A 338 1.75 -18.35 -8.84
N ASP A 339 1.53 -18.53 -10.15
CA ASP A 339 1.84 -19.78 -10.85
C ASP A 339 3.34 -20.12 -10.74
N ARG A 340 4.23 -19.14 -10.96
CA ARG A 340 5.68 -19.32 -10.84
C ARG A 340 6.10 -19.70 -9.42
N LEU A 341 5.54 -19.05 -8.40
CA LEU A 341 5.85 -19.37 -7.00
C LEU A 341 5.32 -20.74 -6.58
N ASP A 342 4.19 -21.17 -7.14
CA ASP A 342 3.63 -22.53 -6.98
C ASP A 342 4.45 -23.61 -7.70
N GLY A 343 5.30 -23.22 -8.67
CA GLY A 343 6.05 -24.15 -9.50
C GLY A 343 5.24 -24.75 -10.66
N LYS A 344 4.22 -24.04 -11.14
CA LYS A 344 3.47 -24.33 -12.37
C LYS A 344 4.04 -23.56 -13.55
#